data_AF-A0A662VSW4-F1
#
_entry.id   AF-A0A662VSW4-F1
#
_cell.length_a   1.000
_cell.length_b   1.000
_cell.length_c   1.000
_cell.angle_alpha   90.00
_cell.angle_beta   90.00
_cell.angle_gamma   90.00
#
_symmetry.space_group_name_H-M   'P 1'
#
loop_
_entity.id
_entity.type
_entity.pdbx_description
1 polymer ?
#
loop_
_entity_poly.entity_id
_entity_poly.type
_entity_poly.pdbx_seq_one_letter_code
_entity_poly.pdbx_strand_id
1 'polypeptide(L)' 'GSHVILRKEGSPVTLSIPLHRELKKGLLRALIRDADSFEEFLKYL' A
#
# COMPACT_ATOMS: atom_id res chain seq x y z
N GLY A 1 0.35 15.30 6.45
CA GLY A 1 0.22 14.30 5.38
C GLY A 1 -0.91 13.37 5.75
N SER A 2 -1.81 13.08 4.83
CA SER A 2 -2.94 12.19 5.05
C SER A 2 -2.42 10.76 5.07
N HIS A 3 -2.43 10.10 6.23
CA HIS A 3 -2.09 8.68 6.40
C HIS A 3 -3.27 7.99 7.08
N VAL A 4 -3.57 6.75 6.70
CA VAL A 4 -4.53 5.88 7.40
C VAL A 4 -3.73 4.87 8.22
N ILE A 5 -4.18 4.66 9.45
CA ILE A 5 -3.68 3.60 10.31
C ILE A 5 -4.63 2.40 10.16
N LEU A 6 -4.11 1.27 9.68
CA LEU A 6 -4.82 -0.01 9.63
C LEU A 6 -4.37 -0.89 10.80
N ARG A 7 -5.34 -1.46 11.48
CA ARG A 7 -5.15 -2.45 12.54
C ARG A 7 -5.89 -3.71 12.16
N LYS A 8 -5.23 -4.86 12.32
CA LYS A 8 -5.87 -6.18 12.20
C LYS A 8 -6.15 -6.69 13.60
N GLU A 9 -7.40 -7.02 13.89
CA GLU A 9 -7.80 -7.57 15.18
C GLU A 9 -6.98 -8.84 15.50
N GLY A 10 -6.51 -8.94 16.74
CA GLY A 10 -5.64 -10.03 17.18
C GLY A 10 -4.18 -9.95 16.70
N SER A 11 -3.78 -8.93 15.93
CA SER A 11 -2.39 -8.69 15.54
C SER A 11 -1.79 -7.51 16.32
N PRO A 12 -0.56 -7.61 16.85
CA PRO A 12 0.12 -6.48 17.48
C PRO A 12 0.68 -5.48 16.46
N VAL A 13 0.64 -5.81 15.16
CA VAL A 13 1.19 -4.98 14.09
C VAL A 13 0.21 -3.90 13.70
N THR A 14 0.69 -2.67 13.60
CA THR A 14 -0.05 -1.52 13.07
C THR A 14 0.59 -1.07 11.76
N LEU A 15 -0.22 -0.95 10.71
CA LEU A 15 0.22 -0.48 9.39
C LEU A 15 -0.18 0.98 9.21
N SER A 16 0.80 1.85 8.93
CA SER A 16 0.55 3.23 8.51
C SER A 16 0.68 3.32 7.00
N ILE A 17 -0.42 3.61 6.30
CA ILE A 17 -0.45 3.73 4.84
C ILE A 17 -0.69 5.20 4.46
N PRO A 18 0.15 5.80 3.60
CA PRO A 18 -0.12 7.13 3.06
C PRO A 18 -1.44 7.15 2.27
N LEU A 19 -2.35 8.04 2.65
CA LEU A 19 -3.61 8.32 1.98
C LEU A 19 -3.42 9.42 0.93
N HIS A 20 -2.67 9.10 -0.12
CA HIS A 20 -2.55 9.98 -1.27
C HIS A 20 -3.72 9.71 -2.23
N ARG A 21 -4.44 10.76 -2.66
CA ARG A 21 -5.50 10.64 -3.69
C ARG A 21 -4.95 10.16 -5.03
N GLU A 22 -3.68 10.44 -5.29
CA GLU A 22 -2.95 10.03 -6.49
C GLU A 22 -1.54 9.57 -6.09
N LEU A 23 -1.14 8.41 -6.61
CA LEU A 23 0.19 7.85 -6.35
C LEU A 23 1.22 8.52 -7.25
N LYS A 24 2.32 8.99 -6.67
CA LYS A 24 3.47 9.44 -7.47
C LYS A 24 4.04 8.25 -8.24
N LYS A 25 4.44 8.48 -9.50
CA LYS A 25 5.01 7.46 -10.40
C LYS A 25 6.15 6.64 -9.75
N GLY A 26 7.00 7.27 -8.95
CA GLY A 26 8.10 6.60 -8.26
C GLY A 26 7.64 5.60 -7.18
N LEU A 27 6.62 5.98 -6.40
CA LEU A 27 6.02 5.11 -5.39
C LEU A 27 5.27 3.94 -6.06
N LEU A 28 4.48 4.23 -7.11
CA LEU A 28 3.79 3.19 -7.87
C LEU A 28 4.76 2.13 -8.42
N ARG A 29 5.89 2.57 -8.99
CA ARG A 29 6.93 1.66 -9.48
C ARG A 29 7.60 0.84 -8.37
N ALA A 30 7.81 1.45 -7.19
CA ALA A 30 8.37 0.73 -6.05
C ALA A 30 7.40 -0.36 -5.57
N LEU A 31 6.11 -0.02 -5.41
CA LEU A 31 5.09 -0.97 -4.99
C LEU A 31 4.90 -2.12 -5.98
N ILE A 32 4.93 -1.85 -7.29
CA ILE A 32 4.87 -2.90 -8.32
C ILE A 32 6.06 -3.85 -8.24
N ARG A 33 7.27 -3.32 -7.96
CA ARG A 33 8.49 -4.13 -7.83
C ARG A 33 8.49 -4.97 -6.57
N ASP A 34 7.94 -4.44 -5.49
CA ASP A 34 7.89 -5.11 -4.19
C ASP A 34 6.73 -6.14 -4.13
N ALA A 35 5.81 -6.12 -5.11
CA ALA A 35 4.75 -7.11 -5.26
C ALA A 35 5.29 -8.40 -5.90
N ASP A 36 4.84 -9.56 -5.38
CA ASP A 36 5.25 -10.87 -5.88
C ASP A 36 4.81 -11.13 -7.32
N SER A 37 3.71 -10.51 -7.77
CA SER A 37 3.33 -10.47 -9.19
C SER A 37 2.60 -9.20 -9.58
N PHE A 38 2.82 -8.75 -10.82
CA PHE A 38 2.11 -7.58 -11.39
C PHE A 38 0.60 -7.81 -11.48
N GLU A 39 0.18 -9.03 -11.83
CA GLU A 39 -1.23 -9.41 -11.91
C GLU A 39 -1.93 -9.39 -10.55
N GLU A 40 -1.25 -9.82 -9.49
CA GLU A 40 -1.78 -9.71 -8.14
C GLU A 40 -1.86 -8.26 -7.67
N PHE A 41 -0.87 -7.44 -8.01
CA PHE A 41 -0.90 -6.01 -7.74
C PHE A 41 -2.12 -5.32 -8.37
N LEU A 42 -2.46 -5.65 -9.63
CA LEU A 42 -3.61 -5.08 -10.33
C LEU A 42 -4.96 -5.39 -9.66
N LYS A 43 -5.07 -6.47 -8.88
CA LYS A 43 -6.32 -6.80 -8.14
C LYS A 43 -6.62 -5.84 -6.99
N TYR A 44 -5.64 -5.06 -6.55
CA TYR A 44 -5.76 -4.13 -5.43
C TYR A 44 -5.86 -2.65 -5.86
N LEU A 45 -5.91 -2.39 -7.17
CA LEU A 45 -6.23 -1.09 -7.77
C LEU A 45 -7.75 -0.91 -7.90
#